data_AF-A0A6S6SH15-F1
#
_entry.id   AF-A0A6S6SH15-F1
#
_cell.length_a   1.000
_cell.length_b   1.000
_cell.length_c   1.000
_cell.angle_alpha   90.00
_cell.angle_beta   90.00
_cell.angle_gamma   90.00
#
_symmetry.space_group_name_H-M   'P 1'
#
loop_
_entity.id
_entity.type
_entity.pdbx_description
1 polymer ?
#
loop_
_entity_poly.entity_id
_entity_poly.type
_entity_poly.pdbx_seq_one_letter_code
_entity_poly.pdbx_strand_id
1 'polypeptide(L)'
;KHGINEKPRKFSEALFKKDTELLFSKVTTQPLEEKQYIINIQMKKEDLKKFHTFLDTLSLKYYVQINDDLEFTTEDEIVNAKITLETL
;
A
#
# COMPACT_ATOMS: atom_id res chain seq x y z
N LYS A 1 -15.17 -21.74 -10.68
CA LYS A 1 -13.71 -21.61 -10.43
C LYS A 1 -13.25 -20.25 -10.97
N HIS A 2 -13.34 -19.18 -10.17
CA HIS A 2 -12.76 -17.89 -10.57
C HIS A 2 -11.30 -17.86 -10.12
N GLY A 3 -10.43 -18.49 -10.91
CA GLY A 3 -8.99 -18.41 -10.70
C GLY A 3 -8.51 -17.07 -11.21
N ILE A 4 -8.21 -16.15 -10.31
CA ILE A 4 -7.48 -14.94 -10.64
C ILE A 4 -6.06 -15.40 -10.98
N ASN A 5 -5.83 -15.64 -12.27
CA ASN A 5 -4.57 -16.13 -12.83
C ASN A 5 -3.75 -14.94 -13.37
N GLU A 6 -3.87 -13.78 -12.74
CA GLU A 6 -3.00 -12.65 -13.04
C GLU A 6 -1.70 -12.84 -12.26
N LYS A 7 -0.61 -13.07 -12.99
CA LYS A 7 0.72 -13.06 -12.38
C LYS A 7 0.92 -11.70 -11.70
N PRO A 8 1.44 -11.65 -10.46
CA PRO A 8 1.71 -10.40 -9.78
C PRO A 8 2.59 -9.53 -10.67
N ARG A 9 2.20 -8.27 -10.85
CA ARG A 9 2.90 -7.34 -11.75
C ARG A 9 4.13 -6.79 -11.03
N LYS A 10 5.15 -6.38 -11.80
CA LYS A 10 6.27 -5.62 -11.24
C LYS A 10 5.72 -4.35 -10.60
N PHE A 11 6.24 -4.02 -9.41
CA PHE A 11 5.90 -2.77 -8.76
C PHE A 11 6.32 -1.60 -9.65
N SER A 12 5.41 -0.66 -9.84
CA SER A 12 5.65 0.59 -10.53
C SER A 12 5.00 1.69 -9.71
N GLU A 13 5.80 2.64 -9.25
CA GLU A 13 5.33 3.75 -8.42
C GLU A 13 4.13 4.47 -9.04
N ALA A 14 4.20 4.75 -10.35
CA ALA A 14 3.13 5.43 -11.08
C ALA A 14 1.81 4.63 -11.09
N LEU A 15 1.89 3.30 -11.26
CA LEU A 15 0.70 2.44 -11.23
C LEU A 15 0.16 2.30 -9.81
N PHE A 16 1.05 2.06 -8.85
CA PHE A 16 0.70 1.95 -7.44
C PHE A 16 -0.03 3.22 -6.98
N LYS A 17 0.54 4.39 -7.27
CA LYS A 17 -0.05 5.68 -6.90
C LYS A 17 -1.42 5.88 -7.55
N LYS A 18 -1.55 5.57 -8.83
CA LYS A 18 -2.84 5.67 -9.56
C LYS A 18 -3.92 4.75 -8.98
N ASP A 19 -3.56 3.52 -8.59
CA ASP A 19 -4.50 2.57 -7.97
C ASP A 19 -4.88 3.01 -6.54
N THR A 20 -3.94 3.57 -5.78
CA THR A 20 -4.14 3.95 -4.37
C THR A 20 -4.78 5.31 -4.17
N GLU A 21 -4.55 6.28 -5.06
CA GLU A 21 -5.22 7.59 -5.05
C GLU A 21 -6.74 7.48 -5.30
N LEU A 22 -7.22 6.38 -5.88
CA LEU A 22 -8.65 6.08 -5.99
C LEU A 22 -9.27 5.59 -4.67
N LEU A 23 -8.43 5.13 -3.74
CA LEU A 23 -8.87 4.47 -2.51
C LEU A 23 -8.70 5.35 -1.27
N PHE A 24 -7.68 6.20 -1.24
CA PHE A 24 -7.29 6.99 -0.07
C PHE A 24 -7.10 8.47 -0.42
N SER A 25 -7.25 9.35 0.57
CA SER A 25 -7.21 10.80 0.38
C SER A 25 -5.84 11.31 -0.05
N LYS A 26 -4.76 10.71 0.45
CA LYS A 26 -3.40 11.08 0.06
C LYS A 26 -2.48 9.87 0.18
N VAL A 27 -1.66 9.67 -0.85
CA VAL A 27 -0.69 8.58 -0.92
C VAL A 27 0.63 9.15 -1.40
N THR A 28 1.68 8.93 -0.61
CA THR A 28 3.05 9.28 -1.01
C THR A 28 3.90 8.03 -0.98
N THR A 29 4.78 7.93 -1.97
CA THR A 29 5.74 6.86 -2.13
C THR A 29 7.13 7.49 -2.17
N GLN A 30 8.07 6.91 -1.45
CA GLN A 30 9.45 7.38 -1.40
C GLN A 30 10.37 6.17 -1.51
N PRO A 31 11.35 6.17 -2.43
CA PRO A 31 12.38 5.15 -2.42
C PRO A 31 13.20 5.26 -1.14
N LEU A 32 13.46 4.13 -0.48
CA LEU A 32 14.30 4.05 0.72
C LEU A 32 15.69 3.51 0.36
N GLU A 33 15.73 2.31 -0.20
CA GLU A 33 16.94 1.61 -0.64
C GLU A 33 16.69 0.87 -1.97
N GLU A 34 17.68 0.14 -2.47
CA GLU A 34 17.52 -0.66 -3.68
C GLU A 34 16.35 -1.63 -3.49
N LYS A 35 15.33 -1.51 -4.35
CA LYS A 35 14.07 -2.29 -4.31
C LYS A 35 13.15 -2.02 -3.11
N GLN A 36 13.44 -1.04 -2.26
CA GLN A 36 12.61 -0.72 -1.10
C GLN A 36 11.94 0.65 -1.21
N TYR A 37 10.68 0.72 -0.79
CA TYR A 37 9.83 1.90 -0.89
C TYR A 37 9.06 2.11 0.41
N ILE A 38 9.16 3.32 0.97
CA ILE A 38 8.26 3.76 2.04
C ILE A 38 6.99 4.30 1.40
N ILE A 39 5.86 3.81 1.85
CA ILE A 39 4.55 4.29 1.47
C ILE A 39 3.90 4.94 2.68
N ASN A 40 3.45 6.18 2.53
CA ASN A 40 2.61 6.85 3.53
C ASN A 40 1.21 7.03 2.94
N ILE A 41 0.20 6.56 3.67
CA ILE A 41 -1.20 6.62 3.27
C ILE A 41 -1.96 7.39 4.34
N GLN A 42 -2.58 8.49 3.94
CA GLN A 42 -3.50 9.24 4.78
C GLN A 42 -4.94 8.86 4.42
N MET A 43 -5.69 8.47 5.43
CA MET A 43 -7.06 7.99 5.30
C MET A 43 -7.89 8.43 6.49
N LYS A 44 -9.22 8.36 6.38
CA LYS A 44 -10.08 8.54 7.56
C LYS A 44 -10.07 7.27 8.40
N LYS A 45 -10.35 7.41 9.69
CA LYS A 45 -10.44 6.27 10.62
C LYS A 45 -11.46 5.21 10.19
N GLU A 46 -12.54 5.62 9.53
CA GLU A 46 -13.56 4.71 8.98
C GLU A 46 -13.01 3.81 7.84
N ASP A 47 -12.00 4.29 7.10
CA ASP A 47 -11.37 3.57 5.98
C ASP A 47 -10.31 2.57 6.43
N LEU A 48 -10.05 2.43 7.73
CA LEU A 48 -9.00 1.54 8.25
C LEU A 48 -9.23 0.07 7.86
N LYS A 49 -10.49 -0.39 7.81
CA LYS A 49 -10.83 -1.73 7.30
C LYS A 49 -10.51 -1.89 5.81
N LYS A 50 -10.74 -0.84 5.03
CA LYS A 50 -10.43 -0.81 3.59
C LYS A 50 -8.92 -0.87 3.38
N PHE A 51 -8.14 -0.22 4.25
CA PHE A 51 -6.68 -0.28 4.24
C PHE A 51 -6.14 -1.68 4.52
N HIS A 52 -6.65 -2.39 5.54
CA HIS A 52 -6.24 -3.78 5.77
C HIS A 52 -6.51 -4.67 4.55
N THR A 53 -7.70 -4.54 3.96
CA THR A 53 -8.04 -5.28 2.73
C THR A 53 -7.10 -4.90 1.58
N PHE A 54 -6.76 -3.62 1.45
CA PHE A 54 -5.83 -3.14 0.45
C PHE A 54 -4.44 -3.77 0.61
N LEU A 55 -3.89 -3.84 1.83
CA LEU A 55 -2.60 -4.50 2.09
C LEU A 55 -2.63 -5.98 1.72
N ASP A 56 -3.68 -6.71 2.09
CA ASP A 56 -3.88 -8.11 1.70
C ASP A 56 -3.90 -8.29 0.18
N THR A 57 -4.55 -7.37 -0.54
CA THR A 57 -4.58 -7.43 -2.01
C THR A 57 -3.28 -6.96 -2.66
N LEU A 58 -2.45 -6.21 -1.95
CA LEU A 58 -1.24 -5.63 -2.50
C LEU A 58 -0.22 -6.70 -2.87
N SER A 59 0.03 -7.65 -1.97
CA SER A 59 0.93 -8.78 -2.18
C SER A 59 0.43 -9.74 -3.27
N LEU A 60 -0.88 -9.78 -3.51
CA LEU A 60 -1.49 -10.53 -4.60
C LEU A 60 -1.33 -9.83 -5.96
N LYS A 61 -1.39 -8.50 -5.97
CA LYS A 61 -1.41 -7.68 -7.20
C LYS A 61 0.00 -7.32 -7.68
N TYR A 62 0.91 -7.07 -6.75
CA TYR A 62 2.30 -6.71 -7.04
C TYR A 62 3.25 -7.75 -6.46
N TYR A 63 4.37 -7.97 -7.14
CA TYR A 63 5.43 -8.86 -6.67
C TYR A 63 6.26 -8.11 -5.60
N VAL A 64 5.64 -7.86 -4.46
CA VAL A 64 6.19 -7.11 -3.34
C VAL A 64 5.98 -7.83 -2.02
N GLN A 65 6.91 -7.65 -1.10
CA GLN A 65 6.79 -8.01 0.31
C GLN A 65 6.50 -6.75 1.12
N ILE A 66 5.52 -6.81 2.00
CA ILE A 66 5.28 -5.76 3.00
C ILE A 66 6.12 -6.15 4.22
N ASN A 67 7.01 -5.27 4.66
CA ASN A 67 7.76 -5.50 5.89
C ASN A 67 6.86 -5.26 7.11
N ASP A 68 7.16 -5.92 8.23
CA ASP A 68 6.38 -5.83 9.48
C ASP A 68 6.64 -4.51 10.25
N ASP A 69 6.94 -3.42 9.55
CA ASP A 69 7.23 -2.08 10.07
C ASP A 69 6.06 -1.10 9.87
N LEU A 70 4.84 -1.63 9.88
CA LEU A 70 3.62 -0.84 9.76
C LEU A 70 3.43 0.07 10.98
N GLU A 71 3.59 1.37 10.77
CA GLU A 71 3.37 2.41 11.78
C GLU A 71 2.01 3.10 11.52
N PHE A 72 1.20 3.26 12.57
CA PHE A 72 -0.04 4.04 12.52
C PHE A 72 0.03 5.24 13.45
N THR A 73 -0.15 6.42 12.89
CA THR A 73 -0.33 7.66 13.65
C THR A 73 -1.74 8.17 13.43
N THR A 74 -2.49 8.40 14.50
CA THR A 74 -3.85 8.95 14.42
C THR A 74 -3.84 10.39 14.92
N GLU A 75 -4.36 11.30 14.11
CA GLU A 75 -4.60 12.70 14.45
C GLU A 75 -6.08 12.99 14.18
N ASP A 76 -6.84 13.20 15.27
CA ASP A 76 -8.30 13.37 15.24
C ASP A 76 -9.03 12.21 14.53
N GLU A 77 -9.59 12.48 13.36
CA GLU A 77 -10.34 11.53 12.53
C GLU A 77 -9.50 10.96 11.38
N ILE A 78 -8.24 11.40 11.27
CA ILE A 78 -7.30 11.01 10.21
C ILE A 78 -6.29 10.02 10.76
N VAL A 79 -6.07 8.95 10.00
CA VAL A 79 -5.04 7.95 10.23
C VAL A 79 -3.99 8.08 9.14
N ASN A 80 -2.74 8.23 9.56
CA ASN A 80 -1.57 8.14 8.71
C ASN A 80 -0.93 6.77 8.94
N ALA A 81 -0.93 5.93 7.91
CA ALA A 81 -0.26 4.64 7.91
C ALA A 81 1.04 4.75 7.13
N LYS A 82 2.13 4.27 7.70
CA LYS A 82 3.44 4.18 7.04
C LYS A 82 3.87 2.72 6.98
N ILE A 83 4.27 2.27 5.79
CA ILE A 83 4.74 0.91 5.55
C ILE A 83 5.98 0.93 4.66
N THR A 84 6.84 -0.07 4.82
CA THR A 84 7.91 -0.35 3.87
C THR A 84 7.52 -1.52 2.97
N LEU A 85 7.66 -1.33 1.67
CA LEU A 85 7.50 -2.34 0.64
C LEU A 85 8.86 -2.70 0.06
N GLU A 86 9.09 -3.99 -0.17
CA GLU A 86 10.25 -4.49 -0.89
C GLU A 86 9.81 -5.20 -2.18
N THR A 87 10.39 -4.84 -3.32
CA THR A 87 10.09 -5.48 -4.60
C THR A 87 10.93 -6.75 -4.78
N LEU A 88 10.28 -7.85 -5.14
CA LEU A 88 10.90 -9.17 -5.30
C LEU A 88 11.38 -9.45 -6.74
#